data_AF-A0A3D2RLA3-F1
#
_entry.id   AF-A0A3D2RLA3-F1
#
_cell.length_a   1.000
_cell.length_b   1.000
_cell.length_c   1.000
_cell.angle_alpha   90.00
_cell.angle_beta   90.00
_cell.angle_gamma   90.00
#
_symmetry.space_group_name_H-M   'P 1'
#
loop_
_entity.id
_entity.type
_entity.pdbx_description
1 polymer ?
#
loop_
_entity_poly.entity_id
_entity_poly.type
_entity_poly.pdbx_seq_one_letter_code
_entity_poly.pdbx_strand_id
1 'polypeptide(L)'
;MVEGSLENQMADDRSKPSKEDYQERLDKISSIFAGMVKHADASSLTRCPYKNRFDQCTAKFGCRYQKRSGGAEAIACTSDDRLDYRTAWETDPEAALKMRDRLRGKDRGSE
;
A
#
# COMPACT_ATOMS: atom_id res chain seq x y z
N MET A 1 56.24 -29.96 5.63
CA MET A 1 54.99 -30.13 4.85
C MET A 1 53.88 -29.68 5.79
N VAL A 2 53.62 -28.38 5.88
CA VAL A 2 52.55 -27.60 5.22
C VAL A 2 51.13 -28.14 5.50
N GLU A 3 50.70 -28.20 6.76
CA GLU A 3 49.28 -28.48 7.11
C GLU A 3 48.69 -27.56 8.20
N GLY A 4 49.38 -26.46 8.56
CA GLY A 4 48.95 -25.61 9.68
C GLY A 4 48.32 -24.26 9.32
N SER A 5 48.15 -23.91 8.04
CA SER A 5 47.90 -22.51 7.63
C SER A 5 46.48 -22.20 7.11
N LEU A 6 45.59 -23.19 6.99
CA LEU A 6 44.27 -23.00 6.36
C LEU A 6 43.09 -23.06 7.34
N GLU A 7 43.27 -23.55 8.56
CA GLU A 7 42.15 -23.71 9.52
C GLU A 7 41.75 -22.41 10.23
N ASN A 8 42.53 -21.33 10.10
CA ASN A 8 42.29 -20.06 10.81
C ASN A 8 41.54 -19.01 9.98
N GLN A 9 41.01 -19.35 8.80
CA GLN A 9 40.24 -18.43 7.94
C GLN A 9 38.71 -18.51 8.12
N MET A 10 38.23 -19.28 9.10
CA MET A 10 36.79 -19.44 9.36
C MET A 10 36.39 -18.97 10.76
N ALA A 11 37.14 -18.03 11.33
CA ALA A 11 36.77 -17.38 12.59
C ALA A 11 35.72 -16.29 12.31
N ASP A 12 34.45 -16.65 12.50
CA ASP A 12 33.29 -15.79 12.78
C ASP A 12 33.35 -14.36 12.18
N ASP A 13 32.94 -14.26 10.91
CA ASP A 13 32.66 -13.01 10.19
C ASP A 13 31.41 -12.27 10.73
N ARG A 14 31.30 -12.18 12.06
CA ARG A 14 30.27 -11.42 12.78
C ARG A 14 30.89 -10.61 13.89
N SER A 15 32.02 -9.98 13.61
CA SER A 15 32.56 -8.95 14.49
C SER A 15 31.45 -7.95 14.81
N LYS A 16 31.33 -7.58 16.09
CA LYS A 16 30.24 -6.73 16.57
C LYS A 16 30.27 -5.42 15.77
N PRO A 17 29.19 -5.05 15.07
CA PRO A 17 29.19 -3.87 14.21
C PRO A 17 29.53 -2.64 15.05
N SER A 18 30.37 -1.78 14.50
CA SER A 18 30.62 -0.46 15.07
C SER A 18 29.33 0.36 15.07
N LYS A 19 29.33 1.50 15.78
CA LYS A 19 28.15 2.38 15.76
C LYS A 19 27.94 2.94 14.35
N GLU A 20 29.04 3.17 13.64
CA GLU A 20 29.09 3.66 12.28
C GLU A 20 28.50 2.63 11.30
N ASP A 21 28.91 1.36 11.38
CA ASP A 21 28.35 0.27 10.56
C ASP A 21 26.85 0.09 10.80
N TYR A 22 26.42 0.25 12.06
CA TYR A 22 25.01 0.16 12.40
C TYR A 22 24.21 1.33 11.83
N GLN A 23 24.75 2.55 11.92
CA GLN A 23 24.11 3.74 11.36
C GLN A 23 24.00 3.65 9.84
N GLU A 24 25.04 3.19 9.15
CA GLU A 24 25.00 2.99 7.69
C GLU A 24 23.88 2.02 7.27
N ARG A 25 23.70 0.94 8.02
CA ARG A 25 22.60 -0.02 7.79
C ARG A 25 21.23 0.62 7.99
N LEU A 26 21.07 1.44 9.03
CA LEU A 26 19.83 2.18 9.27
C LEU A 26 19.54 3.19 8.17
N ASP A 27 20.56 3.91 7.71
CA ASP A 27 20.43 4.89 6.64
C ASP A 27 20.03 4.20 5.32
N LYS A 28 20.64 3.05 5.03
CA LYS A 28 20.30 2.22 3.87
C LYS A 28 18.85 1.74 3.92
N ILE A 29 18.41 1.21 5.06
CA ILE A 29 17.02 0.77 5.26
C ILE A 29 16.06 1.95 5.11
N SER A 30 16.36 3.07 5.76
CA SER A 30 15.55 4.30 5.70
C SER A 30 15.42 4.81 4.27
N SER A 31 16.50 4.77 3.48
CA SER A 31 16.50 5.16 2.07
C SER A 31 15.58 4.27 1.22
N ILE A 32 15.62 2.95 1.43
CA ILE A 32 14.73 2.00 0.74
C ILE A 32 13.27 2.30 1.08
N PHE A 33 12.95 2.43 2.37
CA PHE A 33 11.58 2.72 2.80
C PHE A 33 11.09 4.09 2.31
N ALA A 34 11.95 5.11 2.30
CA ALA A 34 11.62 6.41 1.76
C ALA A 34 11.24 6.33 0.27
N GLY A 35 11.96 5.53 -0.51
CA GLY A 35 11.62 5.25 -1.91
C GLY A 35 10.27 4.53 -2.06
N MET A 36 10.03 3.50 -1.24
CA MET A 36 8.76 2.75 -1.25
C MET A 36 7.55 3.63 -0.92
N VAL A 37 7.66 4.46 0.12
CA VAL A 37 6.56 5.35 0.55
C VAL A 37 6.23 6.37 -0.53
N LYS A 38 7.22 6.98 -1.18
CA LYS A 38 6.99 7.92 -2.29
C LYS A 38 6.23 7.26 -3.45
N HIS A 39 6.56 6.02 -3.80
CA HIS A 39 5.87 5.29 -4.85
C HIS A 39 4.45 4.87 -4.44
N ALA A 40 4.28 4.43 -3.19
CA ALA A 40 2.98 4.09 -2.62
C ALA A 40 2.05 5.32 -2.60
N ASP A 41 2.55 6.47 -2.17
CA ASP A 41 1.81 7.74 -2.14
C ASP A 41 1.32 8.11 -3.55
N ALA A 42 2.21 8.15 -4.53
CA ALA A 42 1.86 8.43 -5.93
C ALA A 42 0.86 7.42 -6.52
N SER A 43 1.05 6.11 -6.28
CA SER A 43 0.15 5.09 -6.80
C SER A 43 -1.23 5.12 -6.13
N SER A 44 -1.31 5.49 -4.85
CA SER A 44 -2.57 5.55 -4.10
C SER A 44 -3.57 6.59 -4.65
N LEU A 45 -3.06 7.58 -5.38
CA LEU A 45 -3.87 8.64 -5.99
C LEU A 45 -4.79 8.11 -7.08
N THR A 46 -4.29 7.21 -7.93
CA THR A 46 -4.99 6.84 -9.17
C THR A 46 -5.24 5.34 -9.33
N ARG A 47 -4.48 4.51 -8.62
CA ARG A 47 -4.63 3.05 -8.70
C ARG A 47 -5.97 2.62 -8.10
N CYS A 48 -6.68 1.75 -8.80
CA CYS A 48 -7.95 1.23 -8.29
C CYS A 48 -7.76 0.52 -6.93
N PRO A 49 -8.46 0.94 -5.86
CA PRO A 49 -8.28 0.36 -4.52
C PRO A 49 -8.77 -1.09 -4.42
N TYR A 50 -9.59 -1.53 -5.37
CA TYR A 50 -10.14 -2.89 -5.43
C TYR A 50 -9.46 -3.77 -6.48
N LYS A 51 -8.38 -3.32 -7.12
CA LYS A 51 -7.59 -4.14 -8.05
C LYS A 51 -6.47 -4.81 -7.26
N ASN A 52 -6.40 -6.14 -7.24
CA ASN A 52 -5.30 -6.85 -6.56
C ASN A 52 -4.05 -6.93 -7.45
N ARG A 53 -3.00 -7.62 -6.98
CA ARG A 53 -1.74 -7.77 -7.73
C ARG A 53 -1.84 -8.61 -9.02
N PHE A 54 -2.95 -9.31 -9.22
CA PHE A 54 -3.22 -10.16 -10.38
C PHE A 54 -4.24 -9.52 -11.34
N ASP A 55 -4.45 -8.20 -11.21
CA ASP A 55 -5.45 -7.44 -11.97
C ASP A 55 -6.90 -7.93 -11.78
N GLN A 56 -7.18 -8.57 -10.64
CA GLN A 56 -8.52 -9.03 -10.30
C GLN A 56 -9.23 -7.99 -9.42
N CYS A 57 -10.52 -7.80 -9.67
CA CYS A 57 -11.41 -6.95 -8.90
C CYS A 57 -11.88 -7.66 -7.64
N THR A 58 -11.65 -7.04 -6.48
CA THR A 58 -12.03 -7.54 -5.16
C THR A 58 -13.29 -6.85 -4.60
N ALA A 59 -13.91 -5.96 -5.37
CA ALA A 59 -15.10 -5.24 -4.95
C ALA A 59 -16.29 -6.20 -4.72
N LYS A 60 -16.88 -6.12 -3.52
CA LYS A 60 -18.08 -6.89 -3.13
C LYS A 60 -19.41 -6.20 -3.47
N PHE A 61 -19.34 -5.09 -4.21
CA PHE A 61 -20.46 -4.29 -4.66
C PHE A 61 -20.40 -4.12 -6.19
N GLY A 62 -21.48 -3.58 -6.79
CA GLY A 62 -21.52 -3.30 -8.23
C GLY A 62 -20.43 -2.29 -8.62
N CYS A 63 -19.37 -2.76 -9.28
CA CYS A 63 -18.26 -1.94 -9.72
C CYS A 63 -18.23 -1.84 -11.24
N ARG A 64 -18.17 -0.62 -11.79
CA ARG A 64 -18.15 -0.37 -13.24
C ARG A 64 -16.96 -1.02 -13.94
N TYR A 65 -15.82 -1.16 -13.24
CA TYR A 65 -14.61 -1.77 -13.78
C TYR A 65 -14.53 -3.28 -13.49
N GLN A 66 -15.58 -3.90 -12.95
CA GLN A 66 -15.64 -5.33 -12.69
C GLN A 66 -16.14 -6.07 -13.94
N LYS A 67 -15.29 -6.90 -14.55
CA LYS A 67 -15.64 -7.70 -15.73
C LYS A 67 -15.69 -9.19 -15.39
N ARG A 68 -16.89 -9.75 -15.38
CA ARG A 68 -17.15 -11.17 -15.14
C ARG A 68 -17.02 -11.94 -16.45
N SER A 69 -16.04 -12.82 -16.52
CA SER A 69 -15.97 -13.87 -17.55
C SER A 69 -16.86 -15.01 -17.07
N GLY A 70 -17.86 -15.41 -17.86
CA GLY A 70 -18.81 -16.46 -17.45
C GLY A 70 -18.09 -17.74 -17.02
N GLY A 71 -18.15 -18.06 -15.72
CA GLY A 71 -17.54 -19.26 -15.12
C GLY A 71 -16.21 -19.04 -14.38
N ALA A 72 -15.61 -17.84 -14.39
CA ALA A 72 -14.38 -17.58 -13.64
C ALA A 72 -14.67 -17.24 -12.17
N GLU A 73 -13.97 -17.90 -11.24
CA GLU A 73 -14.00 -17.58 -9.81
C GLU A 73 -13.40 -16.20 -9.53
N ALA A 74 -12.34 -15.85 -10.27
CA ALA A 74 -11.72 -14.54 -10.21
C ALA A 74 -12.34 -13.58 -11.22
N ILE A 75 -12.69 -12.38 -10.76
CA ILE A 75 -13.29 -11.33 -11.59
C ILE A 75 -12.21 -10.36 -12.03
N ALA A 76 -12.11 -10.05 -13.33
CA ALA A 76 -11.10 -9.13 -13.83
C ALA A 76 -11.44 -7.67 -13.48
N CYS A 77 -10.43 -6.85 -13.21
CA CYS A 77 -10.54 -5.40 -13.11
C CYS A 77 -10.09 -4.74 -14.41
N THR A 78 -10.95 -3.96 -15.04
CA THR A 78 -10.64 -3.23 -16.29
C THR A 78 -10.34 -1.75 -16.06
N SER A 79 -9.95 -1.37 -14.84
CA SER A 79 -9.54 0.00 -14.55
C SER A 79 -8.22 0.31 -15.25
N ASP A 80 -8.14 1.52 -15.81
CA ASP A 80 -6.94 2.10 -16.41
C ASP A 80 -6.04 2.80 -15.40
N ASP A 81 -6.40 2.78 -14.11
CA ASP A 81 -5.67 3.38 -13.00
C ASP A 81 -5.43 4.90 -13.18
N ARG A 82 -6.37 5.60 -13.83
CA ARG A 82 -6.33 7.06 -14.08
C ARG A 82 -7.33 7.88 -13.28
N LEU A 83 -8.25 7.24 -12.55
CA LEU A 83 -9.27 7.94 -11.78
C LEU A 83 -8.66 8.49 -10.49
N ASP A 84 -8.73 9.80 -10.27
CA ASP A 84 -8.27 10.43 -9.03
C ASP A 84 -9.22 10.10 -7.88
N TYR A 85 -8.76 9.23 -6.97
CA TYR A 85 -9.54 8.77 -5.83
C TYR A 85 -9.45 9.71 -4.62
N ARG A 86 -8.65 10.78 -4.64
CA ARG A 86 -8.53 11.69 -3.48
C ARG A 86 -9.86 12.24 -3.03
N THR A 87 -10.75 12.58 -3.95
CA THR A 87 -12.11 13.07 -3.64
C THR A 87 -12.96 12.06 -2.85
N ALA A 88 -12.62 10.77 -2.89
CA ALA A 88 -13.30 9.74 -2.10
C ALA A 88 -12.70 9.56 -0.69
N TRP A 89 -11.47 10.03 -0.45
CA TRP A 89 -10.75 9.92 0.82
C TRP A 89 -10.71 11.23 1.61
N GLU A 90 -10.62 12.35 0.91
CA GLU A 90 -10.66 13.69 1.45
C GLU A 90 -12.11 14.10 1.67
N THR A 91 -12.65 13.76 2.83
CA THR A 91 -13.94 14.28 3.26
C THR A 91 -13.77 15.63 3.95
N ASP A 92 -14.44 16.67 3.45
CA ASP A 92 -14.69 17.87 4.23
C ASP A 92 -15.45 17.48 5.53
N PRO A 93 -14.87 17.74 6.72
CA PRO A 93 -15.50 17.40 7.99
C PRO A 93 -16.91 17.98 8.11
N GLU A 94 -17.16 19.19 7.61
CA GLU A 94 -18.49 19.78 7.66
C GLU A 94 -19.48 19.07 6.74
N ALA A 95 -19.08 18.75 5.50
CA ALA A 95 -19.89 17.96 4.57
C ALA A 95 -20.23 16.57 5.15
N ALA A 96 -19.28 15.91 5.83
CA ALA A 96 -19.51 14.64 6.48
C ALA A 96 -20.51 14.74 7.65
N LEU A 97 -20.41 15.80 8.47
CA LEU A 97 -21.37 16.06 9.56
C LEU A 97 -22.78 16.33 9.02
N LYS A 98 -22.91 17.16 7.98
CA LYS A 98 -24.19 17.43 7.30
C LYS A 98 -24.82 16.16 6.73
N MET A 99 -24.03 15.34 6.03
CA MET A 99 -24.52 14.07 5.46
C MET A 99 -24.99 13.11 6.56
N ARG A 100 -24.26 13.03 7.69
CA ARG A 100 -24.64 12.24 8.87
C ARG A 100 -25.95 12.74 9.49
N ASP A 101 -26.14 14.05 9.62
CA ASP A 101 -27.36 14.62 10.20
C ASP A 101 -28.57 14.41 9.29
N ARG A 102 -28.38 14.48 7.96
CA ARG A 102 -29.39 14.10 6.96
C ARG A 102 -29.79 12.62 7.07
N LEU A 103 -28.82 11.70 7.17
CA LEU A 103 -29.09 10.27 7.35
C LEU A 103 -29.79 9.96 8.69
N ARG A 104 -29.51 10.73 9.74
CA ARG A 104 -30.21 10.66 11.03
C ARG A 104 -31.58 11.33 11.00
N GLY A 105 -31.96 11.94 9.88
CA GLY A 105 -33.24 12.63 9.71
C GLY A 105 -33.37 13.91 10.53
N LYS A 106 -32.26 14.49 11.01
CA LYS A 106 -32.26 15.77 11.76
C LYS A 106 -32.55 16.99 10.89
N ASP A 107 -32.36 16.88 9.57
CA ASP A 107 -32.76 17.90 8.60
C ASP A 107 -34.27 17.91 8.30
N ARG A 108 -35.04 16.93 8.81
CA ARG A 108 -36.51 16.97 8.72
C ARG A 108 -37.04 17.85 9.85
N GLY A 109 -36.84 19.15 9.68
CA GLY A 109 -37.59 20.16 10.42
C GLY A 109 -39.08 19.97 10.13
N SER A 110 -39.82 19.77 11.21
CA SER A 110 -41.25 20.00 11.40
C SER A 110 -41.80 21.15 10.53
N GLU A 111 -42.71 20.81 9.62
CA GLU A 111 -43.86 21.66 9.29
C GLU A 111 -45.02 21.30 10.22
#